data_AF-A0AAV9HP79-F1
#
_entry.id   AF-A0AAV9HP79-F1
#
_cell.length_a   1.000
_cell.length_b   1.000
_cell.length_c   1.000
_cell.angle_alpha   90.00
_cell.angle_beta   90.00
_cell.angle_gamma   90.00
#
_symmetry.space_group_name_H-M   'P 1'
#
loop_
_entity.id
_entity.type
_entity.pdbx_description
1 polymer ?
#
loop_
_entity_poly.entity_id
_entity_poly.type
_entity_poly.pdbx_seq_one_letter_code
_entity_poly.pdbx_strand_id
1 'polypeptide(L)'
;MSSFLTTVNQRTKNQFRPRATGKGGATSYQLRQYAEATLGGGSLRKVVKLPEGEDENEWLAVNMVDFYNQINLLYGAITEFCSPQSCPEMKATDEFEYLWQDNENFKRPTKMPAPAYIEQLMTWVQSNIDNEAVLPSRIGVPFPKSFPSLVRQIFKRMYRVYAHIYCHHYPVIRELGLEPHLNTSFKQYVLFIDEHHLASGKDFWGPLGDLVDSIRSDLPSIQTPFLKSGSSGSQTFEVPITAPNPTVTMFSRQAVLRTARAAAPQRTIASQIRTFAAPASSEKVKAPIALFGLDGTYATALYTAAVKTSSLEPTSKGIAALNNVIQKDSKLVSILETPTLSPADKSAIVAELQKNAGSNDTVKNFLATLAENNRLGLLPGVCAKFAELISASRGEVEMVVTSAQPLDNKTLGRLESAVSKSPYVGAGKKLTVKNQVNPEIIGGLVVEVGDRTIDLSVSSKLAKMNKLLTDTL
;
A
#
# COMPACT_ATOMS: atom_id res chain seq x y z
N MET A 1 -58.69 -46.94 0.44
CA MET A 1 -58.98 -45.49 0.55
C MET A 1 -58.76 -45.08 1.99
N SER A 2 -58.00 -44.01 2.14
CA SER A 2 -57.26 -43.59 3.32
C SER A 2 -58.12 -43.06 4.48
N SER A 3 -57.70 -43.37 5.71
CA SER A 3 -57.68 -42.46 6.87
C SER A 3 -57.07 -43.21 8.06
N PHE A 4 -55.89 -42.80 8.53
CA PHE A 4 -55.52 -42.85 9.95
C PHE A 4 -54.35 -41.89 10.24
N LEU A 5 -54.66 -40.96 11.14
CA LEU A 5 -53.87 -40.05 11.99
C LEU A 5 -52.37 -40.32 12.15
N THR A 6 -51.52 -39.27 12.12
CA THR A 6 -50.52 -39.05 13.19
C THR A 6 -50.06 -37.59 13.28
N THR A 7 -50.17 -37.06 14.49
CA THR A 7 -49.64 -35.80 15.03
C THR A 7 -48.12 -35.69 14.88
N VAL A 8 -47.61 -34.61 14.27
CA VAL A 8 -46.17 -34.34 14.17
C VAL A 8 -45.69 -33.63 15.45
N ASN A 9 -44.84 -34.33 16.19
CA ASN A 9 -44.22 -33.92 17.45
C ASN A 9 -43.04 -32.95 17.19
N GLN A 10 -43.11 -31.75 17.76
CA GLN A 10 -42.02 -30.78 17.78
C GLN A 10 -40.91 -31.23 18.73
N ARG A 11 -39.92 -31.99 18.24
CA ARG A 11 -38.63 -32.18 18.92
C ARG A 11 -37.68 -32.95 18.00
N THR A 12 -36.90 -32.22 17.19
CA THR A 12 -35.53 -32.59 16.72
C THR A 12 -35.06 -31.60 15.65
N LYS A 13 -34.71 -30.37 16.02
CA LYS A 13 -33.74 -29.55 15.27
C LYS A 13 -33.08 -28.60 16.27
N ASN A 14 -32.06 -29.10 16.95
CA ASN A 14 -30.99 -28.32 17.56
C ASN A 14 -29.93 -29.30 18.08
N GLN A 15 -29.16 -29.85 17.15
CA GLN A 15 -27.93 -30.58 17.47
C GLN A 15 -26.81 -30.14 16.53
N PHE A 16 -26.54 -28.84 16.52
CA PHE A 16 -25.25 -28.30 16.14
C PHE A 16 -25.02 -27.01 16.93
N ARG A 17 -24.25 -27.10 18.01
CA ARG A 17 -23.67 -25.95 18.70
C ARG A 17 -22.24 -25.86 18.19
N PRO A 18 -21.85 -24.86 17.37
CA PRO A 18 -20.45 -24.66 17.09
C PRO A 18 -19.75 -24.35 18.41
N ARG A 19 -18.78 -25.19 18.75
CA ARG A 19 -17.87 -24.98 19.87
C ARG A 19 -17.11 -23.71 19.54
N ALA A 20 -17.23 -22.67 20.38
CA ALA A 20 -16.44 -21.46 20.25
C ALA A 20 -14.95 -21.82 20.34
N THR A 21 -14.32 -22.00 19.18
CA THR A 21 -12.87 -22.00 19.04
C THR A 21 -12.42 -20.56 19.19
N GLY A 22 -11.39 -20.36 20.01
CA GLY A 22 -10.96 -19.07 20.51
C GLY A 22 -10.70 -18.02 19.43
N LYS A 23 -10.85 -16.76 19.84
CA LYS A 23 -10.44 -15.55 19.14
C LYS A 23 -9.13 -15.76 18.36
N GLY A 24 -9.26 -15.80 17.05
CA GLY A 24 -8.18 -15.66 16.09
C GLY A 24 -8.75 -14.93 14.90
N GLY A 25 -9.12 -13.65 15.08
CA GLY A 25 -9.38 -12.77 13.93
C GLY A 25 -8.12 -12.73 13.07
N ALA A 26 -8.28 -12.55 11.76
CA ALA A 26 -7.14 -12.40 10.87
C ALA A 26 -6.21 -11.30 11.43
N THR A 27 -4.91 -11.55 11.42
CA THR A 27 -3.96 -10.50 11.83
C THR A 27 -4.15 -9.28 10.91
N SER A 28 -4.02 -8.05 11.42
CA SER A 28 -4.09 -6.80 10.62
C SER A 28 -3.29 -6.89 9.30
N TYR A 29 -2.16 -7.61 9.31
CA TYR A 29 -1.37 -7.93 8.13
C TYR A 29 -2.09 -8.80 7.08
N GLN A 30 -2.80 -9.85 7.49
CA GLN A 30 -3.59 -10.72 6.61
C GLN A 30 -4.77 -9.98 5.99
N LEU A 31 -5.41 -9.07 6.74
CA LEU A 31 -6.46 -8.19 6.21
C LEU A 31 -5.93 -7.28 5.12
N ARG A 32 -4.72 -6.73 5.32
CA ARG A 32 -4.06 -5.91 4.31
C ARG A 32 -3.70 -6.70 3.05
N GLN A 33 -3.16 -7.93 3.21
CA GLN A 33 -2.90 -8.81 2.07
C GLN A 33 -4.16 -9.19 1.30
N TYR A 34 -5.29 -9.40 2.00
CA TYR A 34 -6.57 -9.68 1.36
C TYR A 34 -7.08 -8.46 0.56
N ALA A 35 -6.97 -7.26 1.12
CA ALA A 35 -7.29 -6.01 0.43
C ALA A 35 -6.42 -5.85 -0.83
N GLU A 36 -5.10 -6.02 -0.69
CA GLU A 36 -4.12 -5.93 -1.79
C GLU A 36 -4.35 -6.98 -2.90
N ALA A 37 -4.65 -8.23 -2.54
CA ALA A 37 -4.91 -9.30 -3.50
C ALA A 37 -6.21 -9.11 -4.30
N THR A 38 -7.22 -8.48 -3.70
CA THR A 38 -8.53 -8.28 -4.34
C THR A 38 -8.50 -7.09 -5.33
N LEU A 39 -7.55 -6.16 -5.18
CA LEU A 39 -7.34 -5.03 -6.10
C LEU A 39 -6.97 -5.46 -7.53
N GLY A 40 -6.34 -6.63 -7.70
CA GLY A 40 -5.91 -7.14 -9.00
C GLY A 40 -6.95 -7.97 -9.78
N GLY A 41 -8.08 -8.35 -9.16
CA GLY A 41 -8.93 -9.45 -9.64
C GLY A 41 -10.40 -9.15 -9.98
N GLY A 42 -10.93 -7.95 -9.72
CA GLY A 42 -12.34 -7.66 -10.03
C GLY A 42 -12.91 -6.40 -9.39
N SER A 43 -14.20 -6.14 -9.66
CA SER A 43 -14.98 -4.93 -9.31
C SER A 43 -14.57 -4.30 -7.97
N LEU A 44 -14.08 -3.05 -8.02
CA LEU A 44 -13.62 -2.24 -6.87
C LEU A 44 -14.62 -2.22 -5.69
N ARG A 45 -15.92 -2.41 -5.95
CA ARG A 45 -16.94 -2.52 -4.91
C ARG A 45 -16.78 -3.76 -4.03
N LYS A 46 -16.29 -4.88 -4.54
CA LYS A 46 -16.07 -6.10 -3.74
C LYS A 46 -14.88 -5.96 -2.80
N VAL A 47 -13.90 -5.13 -3.17
CA VAL A 47 -12.68 -4.89 -2.39
C VAL A 47 -12.97 -4.10 -1.11
N VAL A 48 -13.93 -3.16 -1.16
CA VAL A 48 -14.22 -2.28 -0.01
C VAL A 48 -15.14 -2.91 1.04
N LYS A 49 -15.78 -4.04 0.72
CA LYS A 49 -16.71 -4.72 1.62
C LYS A 49 -15.99 -5.35 2.80
N LEU A 50 -16.65 -5.30 3.96
CA LEU A 50 -16.20 -6.04 5.14
C LEU A 50 -16.15 -7.55 4.82
N PRO A 51 -15.01 -8.23 4.99
CA PRO A 51 -14.94 -9.68 4.85
C PRO A 51 -15.85 -10.40 5.86
N GLU A 52 -16.37 -11.57 5.47
CA GLU A 52 -17.27 -12.34 6.35
C GLU A 52 -16.56 -12.78 7.63
N GLY A 53 -17.10 -12.38 8.79
CA GLY A 53 -16.60 -12.78 10.11
C GLY A 53 -15.51 -11.87 10.70
N GLU A 54 -15.14 -10.78 10.02
CA GLU A 54 -14.15 -9.81 10.50
C GLU A 54 -14.77 -8.66 11.31
N ASP A 55 -13.96 -8.01 12.14
CA ASP A 55 -14.38 -6.85 12.94
C ASP A 55 -14.37 -5.57 12.10
N GLU A 56 -15.45 -4.79 12.19
CA GLU A 56 -15.62 -3.54 11.44
C GLU A 56 -14.54 -2.51 11.79
N ASN A 57 -14.16 -2.36 13.06
CA ASN A 57 -13.17 -1.37 13.46
C ASN A 57 -11.76 -1.76 13.00
N GLU A 58 -11.44 -3.05 13.02
CA GLU A 58 -10.19 -3.57 12.46
C GLU A 58 -10.11 -3.30 10.95
N TRP A 59 -11.21 -3.53 10.22
CA TRP A 59 -11.28 -3.25 8.79
C TRP A 59 -11.16 -1.76 8.46
N LEU A 60 -11.82 -0.91 9.24
CA LEU A 60 -11.71 0.55 9.16
C LEU A 60 -10.27 1.01 9.46
N ALA A 61 -9.61 0.43 10.46
CA ALA A 61 -8.24 0.75 10.84
C ALA A 61 -7.24 0.45 9.72
N VAL A 62 -7.28 -0.75 9.15
CA VAL A 62 -6.38 -1.17 8.06
C VAL A 62 -6.53 -0.24 6.86
N ASN A 63 -7.76 -0.03 6.39
CA ASN A 63 -8.01 0.82 5.23
C ASN A 63 -7.70 2.29 5.49
N MET A 64 -7.91 2.79 6.71
CA MET A 64 -7.53 4.16 7.08
C MET A 64 -6.02 4.39 6.92
N VAL A 65 -5.20 3.44 7.38
CA VAL A 65 -3.74 3.50 7.22
C VAL A 65 -3.34 3.41 5.75
N ASP A 66 -4.00 2.56 4.97
CA ASP A 66 -3.72 2.42 3.54
C ASP A 66 -4.05 3.69 2.76
N PHE A 67 -5.22 4.30 3.00
CA PHE A 67 -5.57 5.59 2.38
C PHE A 67 -4.63 6.71 2.82
N TYR A 68 -4.19 6.72 4.08
CA TYR A 68 -3.21 7.69 4.56
C TYR A 68 -1.90 7.57 3.76
N ASN A 69 -1.38 6.36 3.60
CA ASN A 69 -0.16 6.12 2.83
C ASN A 69 -0.32 6.51 1.35
N GLN A 70 -1.46 6.19 0.73
CA GLN A 70 -1.74 6.55 -0.66
C GLN A 70 -1.81 8.07 -0.86
N ILE A 71 -2.54 8.78 0.00
CA ILE A 71 -2.62 10.25 -0.06
C ILE A 71 -1.25 10.87 0.19
N ASN A 72 -0.48 10.34 1.16
CA ASN A 72 0.86 10.84 1.45
C ASN A 72 1.80 10.69 0.25
N LEU A 73 1.72 9.56 -0.46
CA LEU A 73 2.49 9.32 -1.67
C LEU A 73 2.08 10.27 -2.80
N LEU A 74 0.77 10.43 -3.03
CA LEU A 74 0.23 11.33 -4.07
C LEU A 74 0.60 12.79 -3.80
N TYR A 75 0.43 13.25 -2.56
CA TYR A 75 0.79 14.62 -2.18
C TYR A 75 2.31 14.83 -2.18
N GLY A 76 3.09 13.83 -1.76
CA GLY A 76 4.54 13.85 -1.82
C GLY A 76 5.10 14.09 -3.23
N ALA A 77 4.40 13.63 -4.26
CA ALA A 77 4.78 13.86 -5.66
C ALA A 77 4.55 15.30 -6.14
N ILE A 78 3.69 16.08 -5.46
CA ILE A 78 3.37 17.45 -5.86
C ILE A 78 3.81 18.51 -4.84
N THR A 79 4.45 18.10 -3.74
CA THR A 79 4.80 18.99 -2.63
C THR A 79 5.73 20.14 -3.05
N GLU A 80 6.50 19.98 -4.13
CA GLU A 80 7.36 21.04 -4.67
C GLU A 80 6.56 22.13 -5.41
N PHE A 81 5.35 21.80 -5.88
CA PHE A 81 4.47 22.70 -6.62
C PHE A 81 3.42 23.37 -5.70
N CYS A 82 3.21 22.83 -4.50
CA CYS A 82 2.31 23.40 -3.49
C CYS A 82 3.12 24.26 -2.51
N SER A 83 3.04 25.58 -2.64
CA SER A 83 3.81 26.53 -1.84
C SER A 83 2.90 27.62 -1.25
N PRO A 84 3.33 28.36 -0.21
CA PRO A 84 2.55 29.47 0.32
C PRO A 84 2.31 30.60 -0.69
N GLN A 85 3.07 30.63 -1.79
CA GLN A 85 2.90 31.60 -2.87
C GLN A 85 1.85 31.14 -3.89
N SER A 86 1.85 29.86 -4.28
CA SER A 86 0.87 29.30 -5.20
C SER A 86 -0.48 29.03 -4.51
N CYS A 87 -0.44 28.63 -3.24
CA CYS A 87 -1.60 28.25 -2.44
C CYS A 87 -1.59 28.96 -1.07
N PRO A 88 -1.85 30.28 -1.04
CA PRO A 88 -1.77 31.10 0.18
C PRO A 88 -2.84 30.77 1.23
N GLU A 89 -3.93 30.12 0.81
CA GLU A 89 -5.02 29.67 1.67
C GLU A 89 -5.36 28.21 1.34
N MET A 90 -5.66 27.40 2.35
CA MET A 90 -6.20 26.05 2.14
C MET A 90 -7.66 26.13 1.68
N LYS A 91 -7.85 26.10 0.37
CA LYS A 91 -9.17 26.00 -0.26
C LYS A 91 -9.16 24.96 -1.37
N ALA A 92 -10.35 24.52 -1.77
CA ALA A 92 -10.55 23.70 -2.96
C ALA A 92 -11.14 24.55 -4.11
N THR A 93 -12.11 25.40 -3.82
CA THR A 93 -12.57 26.46 -4.73
C THR A 93 -12.79 27.74 -3.92
N ASP A 94 -13.12 28.85 -4.57
CA ASP A 94 -13.43 30.10 -3.87
C ASP A 94 -14.65 29.99 -2.95
N GLU A 95 -15.50 28.98 -3.16
CA GLU A 95 -16.67 28.69 -2.31
C GLU A 95 -16.34 27.77 -1.12
N PHE A 96 -15.26 26.98 -1.23
CA PHE A 96 -14.90 25.96 -0.25
C PHE A 96 -13.51 26.22 0.35
N GLU A 97 -13.47 27.02 1.41
CA GLU A 97 -12.28 27.27 2.23
C GLU A 97 -12.22 26.34 3.46
N TYR A 98 -11.03 25.83 3.78
CA TYR A 98 -10.79 24.97 4.93
C TYR A 98 -9.92 25.66 5.98
N LEU A 99 -10.50 25.91 7.15
CA LEU A 99 -9.80 26.45 8.31
C LEU A 99 -9.25 25.31 9.19
N TRP A 100 -8.06 25.53 9.76
CA TRP A 100 -7.46 24.58 10.68
C TRP A 100 -7.90 24.85 12.11
N GLN A 101 -8.13 23.78 12.86
CA GLN A 101 -8.41 23.83 14.29
C GLN A 101 -7.93 22.54 14.95
N ASP A 102 -7.23 22.70 16.07
CA ASP A 102 -6.81 21.62 16.97
C ASP A 102 -6.96 22.03 18.45
N ASN A 103 -6.67 21.10 19.35
CA ASN A 103 -6.83 21.30 20.79
C ASN A 103 -5.58 21.92 21.46
N GLU A 104 -4.46 22.02 20.75
CA GLU A 104 -3.15 22.37 21.31
C GLU A 104 -2.75 23.79 20.91
N ASN A 105 -2.44 23.98 19.62
CA ASN A 105 -1.81 25.16 19.06
C ASN A 105 -2.83 26.12 18.41
N PHE A 106 -3.89 25.58 17.80
CA PHE A 106 -4.88 26.32 17.02
C PHE A 106 -6.30 26.11 17.57
N LYS A 107 -6.55 26.68 18.75
CA LYS A 107 -7.84 26.54 19.47
C LYS A 107 -9.05 27.15 18.75
N ARG A 108 -8.81 28.07 17.80
CA ARG A 108 -9.84 28.72 16.98
C ARG A 108 -9.61 28.36 15.51
N PRO A 109 -10.67 28.29 14.69
CA PRO A 109 -10.53 28.13 13.24
C PRO A 109 -9.61 29.21 12.67
N THR A 110 -8.47 28.78 12.14
CA THR A 110 -7.38 29.66 11.69
C THR A 110 -7.13 29.45 10.21
N LYS A 111 -7.02 30.54 9.45
CA LYS A 111 -6.61 30.54 8.05
C LYS A 111 -5.12 30.23 7.97
N MET A 112 -4.73 29.36 7.05
CA MET A 112 -3.32 29.08 6.79
C MET A 112 -3.09 28.62 5.35
N PRO A 113 -1.85 28.73 4.84
CA PRO A 113 -1.50 28.23 3.52
C PRO A 113 -1.78 26.73 3.37
N ALA A 114 -2.15 26.30 2.17
CA ALA A 114 -2.43 24.90 1.87
C ALA A 114 -1.29 23.94 2.26
N PRO A 115 -0.01 24.20 1.96
CA PRO A 115 1.05 23.26 2.35
C PRO A 115 1.20 23.14 3.87
N ALA A 116 1.07 24.25 4.61
CA ALA A 116 1.12 24.24 6.07
C ALA A 116 -0.10 23.51 6.68
N TYR A 117 -1.27 23.67 6.07
CA TYR A 117 -2.48 22.95 6.47
C TYR A 117 -2.31 21.44 6.28
N ILE A 118 -1.84 21.01 5.11
CA ILE A 118 -1.69 19.60 4.77
C ILE A 118 -0.61 18.97 5.65
N GLU A 119 0.49 19.66 5.93
CA GLU A 119 1.51 19.20 6.86
C GLU A 119 0.94 18.95 8.27
N GLN A 120 0.17 19.90 8.82
CA GLN A 120 -0.49 19.74 10.12
C GLN A 120 -1.51 18.61 10.11
N LEU A 121 -2.24 18.44 9.00
CA LEU A 121 -3.19 17.36 8.80
C LEU A 121 -2.51 16.00 8.80
N MET A 122 -1.46 15.82 8.00
CA MET A 122 -0.75 14.56 7.89
C MET A 122 -0.05 14.20 9.20
N THR A 123 0.56 15.18 9.88
CA THR A 123 1.14 15.01 11.22
C THR A 123 0.07 14.59 12.24
N TRP A 124 -1.09 15.23 12.22
CA TRP A 124 -2.19 14.86 13.11
C TRP A 124 -2.70 13.43 12.83
N VAL A 125 -2.90 13.05 11.56
CA VAL A 125 -3.33 11.69 11.21
C VAL A 125 -2.27 10.66 11.63
N GLN A 126 -0.99 10.89 11.33
CA GLN A 126 0.12 10.03 11.74
C GLN A 126 0.16 9.84 13.25
N SER A 127 0.00 10.92 14.04
CA SER A 127 0.00 10.83 15.51
C SER A 127 -1.16 10.00 16.06
N ASN A 128 -2.30 9.95 15.35
CA ASN A 128 -3.42 9.08 15.71
C ASN A 128 -3.16 7.63 15.31
N ILE A 129 -2.50 7.40 14.16
CA ILE A 129 -2.10 6.07 13.68
C ILE A 129 -1.07 5.42 14.62
N ASP A 130 -0.09 6.19 15.07
CA ASP A 130 1.00 5.69 15.94
C ASP A 130 0.58 5.52 17.41
N ASN A 131 -0.61 6.00 17.78
CA ASN A 131 -1.09 5.94 19.16
C ASN A 131 -1.71 4.57 19.47
N GLU A 132 -1.00 3.75 20.26
CA GLU A 132 -1.44 2.40 20.68
C GLU A 132 -2.78 2.42 21.45
N ALA A 133 -3.19 3.56 22.03
CA ALA A 133 -4.50 3.71 22.68
C ALA A 133 -5.66 3.93 21.70
N VAL A 134 -5.37 4.41 20.50
CA VAL A 134 -6.34 4.63 19.41
C VAL A 134 -6.38 3.43 18.48
N LEU A 135 -5.20 2.98 18.04
CA LEU A 135 -5.00 1.82 17.16
C LEU A 135 -4.18 0.76 17.89
N PRO A 136 -4.84 -0.16 18.60
CA PRO A 136 -4.14 -1.24 19.29
C PRO A 136 -3.48 -2.19 18.28
N SER A 137 -2.17 -2.38 18.41
CA SER A 137 -1.41 -3.34 17.59
C SER A 137 -1.46 -4.78 18.13
N ARG A 138 -1.95 -4.96 19.36
CA ARG A 138 -2.00 -6.26 20.05
C ARG A 138 -3.35 -6.93 19.87
N ILE A 139 -3.31 -8.16 19.39
CA ILE A 139 -4.49 -9.01 19.20
C ILE A 139 -5.25 -9.15 20.53
N GLY A 140 -6.54 -8.83 20.51
CA GLY A 140 -7.45 -9.01 21.65
C GLY A 140 -7.68 -7.76 22.50
N VAL A 141 -6.98 -6.65 22.24
CA VAL A 141 -7.29 -5.34 22.83
C VAL A 141 -8.42 -4.69 22.02
N PRO A 142 -9.56 -4.34 22.63
CA PRO A 142 -10.67 -3.71 21.91
C PRO A 142 -10.37 -2.25 21.56
N PHE A 143 -10.92 -1.78 20.44
CA PHE A 143 -10.87 -0.37 20.06
C PHE A 143 -11.61 0.53 21.07
N PRO A 144 -11.16 1.79 21.25
CA PRO A 144 -11.86 2.73 22.12
C PRO A 144 -13.24 3.08 21.54
N LYS A 145 -14.22 3.36 22.41
CA LYS A 145 -15.60 3.71 21.98
C LYS A 145 -15.68 4.95 21.09
N SER A 146 -14.68 5.83 21.17
CA SER A 146 -14.56 7.04 20.34
C SER A 146 -13.99 6.76 18.94
N PHE A 147 -13.49 5.55 18.68
CA PHE A 147 -12.79 5.21 17.43
C PHE A 147 -13.63 5.49 16.17
N PRO A 148 -14.91 5.07 16.05
CA PRO A 148 -15.69 5.34 14.83
C PRO A 148 -15.87 6.83 14.54
N SER A 149 -15.98 7.65 15.59
CA SER A 149 -16.09 9.11 15.44
C SER A 149 -14.77 9.73 15.00
N LEU A 150 -13.65 9.21 15.51
CA LEU A 150 -12.32 9.62 15.09
C LEU A 150 -12.06 9.23 13.63
N VAL A 151 -12.40 8.01 13.22
CA VAL A 151 -12.29 7.54 11.83
C VAL A 151 -13.05 8.47 10.89
N ARG A 152 -14.32 8.79 11.19
CA ARG A 152 -15.11 9.76 10.40
C ARG A 152 -14.42 11.12 10.29
N GLN A 153 -13.79 11.60 11.36
CA GLN A 153 -13.05 12.86 11.34
C GLN A 153 -11.78 12.78 10.49
N ILE A 154 -11.03 11.67 10.59
CA ILE A 154 -9.82 11.41 9.80
C ILE A 154 -10.16 11.38 8.31
N PHE A 155 -11.14 10.57 7.91
CA PHE A 155 -11.59 10.53 6.52
C PHE A 155 -12.06 11.92 6.06
N LYS A 156 -12.97 12.58 6.80
CA LYS A 156 -13.42 13.94 6.42
C LYS A 156 -12.27 14.93 6.21
N ARG A 157 -11.21 14.85 7.01
CA ARG A 157 -10.03 15.72 6.87
C ARG A 157 -9.17 15.29 5.67
N MET A 158 -8.87 14.00 5.51
CA MET A 158 -8.11 13.45 4.37
C MET A 158 -8.75 13.77 3.01
N TYR A 159 -10.09 13.79 2.94
CA TYR A 159 -10.81 14.23 1.74
C TYR A 159 -10.37 15.61 1.24
N ARG A 160 -10.05 16.54 2.15
CA ARG A 160 -9.62 17.91 1.81
C ARG A 160 -8.33 17.92 1.00
N VAL A 161 -7.46 16.92 1.19
CA VAL A 161 -6.22 16.78 0.41
C VAL A 161 -6.57 16.38 -1.02
N TYR A 162 -7.46 15.40 -1.23
CA TYR A 162 -7.95 15.08 -2.59
C TYR A 162 -8.59 16.29 -3.26
N ALA A 163 -9.51 16.98 -2.57
CA ALA A 163 -10.17 18.17 -3.10
C ALA A 163 -9.16 19.24 -3.52
N HIS A 164 -8.15 19.51 -2.70
CA HIS A 164 -7.09 20.45 -3.03
C HIS A 164 -6.27 20.01 -4.25
N ILE A 165 -5.86 18.74 -4.32
CA ILE A 165 -5.10 18.19 -5.45
C ILE A 165 -5.90 18.32 -6.76
N TYR A 166 -7.17 17.90 -6.76
CA TYR A 166 -8.03 17.95 -7.95
C TYR A 166 -8.30 19.37 -8.43
N CYS A 167 -8.50 20.33 -7.53
CA CYS A 167 -8.87 21.67 -7.94
C CYS A 167 -7.66 22.56 -8.29
N HIS A 168 -6.51 22.39 -7.63
CA HIS A 168 -5.36 23.28 -7.80
C HIS A 168 -4.16 22.64 -8.50
N HIS A 169 -3.97 21.34 -8.38
CA HIS A 169 -2.76 20.64 -8.84
C HIS A 169 -3.01 19.56 -9.88
N TYR A 170 -4.23 19.43 -10.40
CA TYR A 170 -4.56 18.47 -11.44
C TYR A 170 -3.72 18.61 -12.72
N PRO A 171 -3.39 19.83 -13.23
CA PRO A 171 -2.51 19.97 -14.38
C PRO A 171 -1.13 19.34 -14.15
N VAL A 172 -0.56 19.53 -12.96
CA VAL A 172 0.73 18.95 -12.56
C VAL A 172 0.62 17.43 -12.44
N ILE A 173 -0.44 16.91 -11.83
CA ILE A 173 -0.69 15.46 -11.74
C ILE A 173 -0.75 14.82 -13.13
N ARG A 174 -1.38 15.50 -14.09
CA ARG A 174 -1.48 15.03 -15.49
C ARG A 174 -0.12 15.06 -16.18
N GLU A 175 0.69 16.10 -15.97
CA GLU A 175 2.05 16.19 -16.51
C GLU A 175 2.99 15.11 -15.96
N LEU A 176 2.82 14.74 -14.69
CA LEU A 176 3.56 13.65 -14.05
C LEU A 176 3.03 12.25 -14.42
N GLY A 177 1.93 12.16 -15.18
CA GLY A 177 1.30 10.88 -15.53
C GLY A 177 0.67 10.14 -14.33
N LEU A 178 0.39 10.86 -13.23
CA LEU A 178 -0.16 10.29 -11.99
C LEU A 178 -1.69 10.31 -11.94
N GLU A 179 -2.36 10.83 -12.97
CA GLU A 179 -3.82 10.89 -13.08
C GLU A 179 -4.52 9.53 -12.82
N PRO A 180 -4.06 8.39 -13.39
CA PRO A 180 -4.69 7.10 -13.11
C PRO A 180 -4.59 6.69 -11.64
N HIS A 181 -3.48 7.02 -10.98
CA HIS A 181 -3.25 6.73 -9.57
C HIS A 181 -4.15 7.57 -8.67
N LEU A 182 -4.24 8.88 -8.96
CA LEU A 182 -5.14 9.79 -8.25
C LEU A 182 -6.60 9.33 -8.39
N ASN A 183 -7.06 9.07 -9.62
CA ASN A 183 -8.43 8.67 -9.91
C ASN A 183 -8.80 7.30 -9.31
N THR A 184 -7.90 6.33 -9.38
CA THR A 184 -8.14 5.00 -8.80
C THR A 184 -8.21 5.07 -7.28
N SER A 185 -7.27 5.79 -6.67
CA SER A 185 -7.22 6.00 -5.21
C SER A 185 -8.48 6.75 -4.73
N PHE A 186 -8.88 7.82 -5.42
CA PHE A 186 -10.09 8.57 -5.08
C PHE A 186 -11.36 7.75 -5.28
N LYS A 187 -11.44 6.93 -6.34
CA LYS A 187 -12.58 6.01 -6.55
C LYS A 187 -12.70 4.98 -5.43
N GLN A 188 -11.59 4.36 -5.01
CA GLN A 188 -11.58 3.45 -3.87
C GLN A 188 -12.04 4.15 -2.59
N TYR A 189 -11.55 5.37 -2.38
CA TYR A 189 -11.88 6.20 -1.23
C TYR A 189 -13.37 6.52 -1.14
N VAL A 190 -13.99 6.94 -2.26
CA VAL A 190 -15.43 7.20 -2.35
C VAL A 190 -16.25 5.95 -2.07
N LEU A 191 -15.90 4.83 -2.71
CA LEU A 191 -16.63 3.57 -2.53
C LEU A 191 -16.54 3.05 -1.09
N PHE A 192 -15.38 3.22 -0.45
CA PHE A 192 -15.19 2.83 0.94
C PHE A 192 -16.02 3.68 1.91
N ILE A 193 -16.05 5.01 1.70
CA ILE A 193 -16.87 5.91 2.50
C ILE A 193 -18.37 5.61 2.36
N ASP A 194 -18.83 5.31 1.15
CA ASP A 194 -20.23 4.97 0.89
C ASP A 194 -20.62 3.62 1.52
N GLU A 195 -19.76 2.59 1.40
CA GLU A 195 -20.00 1.24 1.94
C GLU A 195 -20.07 1.24 3.48
N HIS A 196 -19.19 1.99 4.15
CA HIS A 196 -19.11 2.05 5.63
C HIS A 196 -19.80 3.28 6.24
N HIS A 197 -20.59 4.01 5.44
CA HIS A 197 -21.39 5.16 5.86
C HIS A 197 -20.59 6.21 6.66
N LEU A 198 -19.37 6.51 6.20
CA LEU A 198 -18.46 7.44 6.88
C LEU A 198 -18.76 8.92 6.56
N ALA A 199 -19.50 9.19 5.49
CA ALA A 199 -19.91 10.54 5.11
C ALA A 199 -21.02 11.08 6.02
N SER A 200 -20.91 12.34 6.43
CA SER A 200 -21.93 13.02 7.24
C SER A 200 -22.20 14.42 6.71
N GLY A 201 -23.47 14.68 6.39
CA GLY A 201 -23.95 15.97 5.84
C GLY A 201 -24.08 15.97 4.33
N LYS A 202 -24.98 16.82 3.80
CA LYS A 202 -25.24 16.94 2.35
C LYS A 202 -24.02 17.47 1.58
N ASP A 203 -23.24 18.34 2.20
CA ASP A 203 -22.10 19.02 1.55
C ASP A 203 -20.76 18.32 1.83
N PHE A 204 -20.78 17.04 2.23
CA PHE A 204 -19.55 16.31 2.57
C PHE A 204 -18.54 16.31 1.41
N TRP A 205 -19.04 16.12 0.19
CA TRP A 205 -18.23 16.08 -1.03
C TRP A 205 -17.98 17.46 -1.64
N GLY A 206 -18.63 18.52 -1.16
CA GLY A 206 -18.44 19.91 -1.61
C GLY A 206 -18.10 20.06 -3.10
N PRO A 207 -16.88 20.49 -3.46
CA PRO A 207 -16.49 20.83 -4.84
C PRO A 207 -16.34 19.63 -5.77
N LEU A 208 -16.23 18.41 -5.25
CA LEU A 208 -16.12 17.18 -6.06
C LEU A 208 -17.44 16.39 -6.09
N GLY A 209 -18.56 17.00 -5.67
CA GLY A 209 -19.88 16.35 -5.63
C GLY A 209 -20.26 15.68 -6.97
N ASP A 210 -20.16 16.43 -8.07
CA ASP A 210 -20.50 15.92 -9.41
C ASP A 210 -19.60 14.77 -9.85
N LEU A 211 -18.30 14.83 -9.52
CA LEU A 211 -17.35 13.75 -9.81
C LEU A 211 -17.70 12.49 -9.01
N VAL A 212 -18.09 12.65 -7.74
CA VAL A 212 -18.53 11.55 -6.89
C VAL A 212 -19.82 10.93 -7.41
N ASP A 213 -20.77 11.73 -7.85
CA ASP A 213 -22.03 11.24 -8.43
C ASP A 213 -21.80 10.48 -9.74
N SER A 214 -20.86 10.94 -10.57
CA SER A 214 -20.39 10.21 -11.75
C SER A 214 -19.78 8.84 -11.39
N ILE A 215 -18.91 8.80 -10.37
CA ILE A 215 -18.32 7.55 -9.86
C ILE A 215 -19.40 6.57 -9.36
N ARG A 216 -20.48 7.10 -8.76
CA ARG A 216 -21.63 6.30 -8.33
C ARG A 216 -22.44 5.75 -9.51
N SER A 217 -22.65 6.56 -10.56
CA SER A 217 -23.42 6.18 -11.74
C SER A 217 -22.72 5.19 -12.66
N ASP A 218 -21.38 5.21 -12.71
CA ASP A 218 -20.56 4.34 -13.56
C ASP A 218 -20.53 2.86 -13.12
N LEU A 219 -21.28 2.50 -12.07
CA LEU A 219 -21.29 1.15 -11.51
C LEU A 219 -22.69 0.53 -11.61
N PRO A 220 -22.84 -0.69 -12.18
CA PRO A 220 -24.14 -1.35 -12.27
C PRO A 220 -24.77 -1.50 -10.90
N SER A 221 -25.99 -1.01 -10.75
CA SER A 221 -26.81 -1.21 -9.56
C SER A 221 -27.20 -2.68 -9.46
N ILE A 222 -26.53 -3.43 -8.57
CA ILE A 222 -27.09 -4.70 -8.10
C ILE A 222 -28.26 -4.32 -7.18
N GLN A 223 -29.47 -4.32 -7.75
CA GLN A 223 -30.70 -4.34 -6.97
C GLN A 223 -30.64 -5.52 -6.01
N THR A 224 -30.51 -5.26 -4.71
CA THR A 224 -30.90 -6.22 -3.69
C THR A 224 -32.43 -6.32 -3.67
N PRO A 225 -33.02 -7.51 -3.84
CA PRO A 225 -34.46 -7.68 -3.85
C PRO A 225 -35.07 -7.67 -2.43
N PHE A 226 -36.22 -7.00 -2.29
CA PHE A 226 -37.21 -7.07 -1.19
C PHE A 226 -36.78 -6.53 0.18
N LEU A 227 -37.48 -5.58 0.81
CA LEU A 227 -38.91 -5.62 1.16
C LEU A 227 -39.64 -4.30 0.88
N LYS A 228 -40.75 -4.40 0.13
CA LYS A 228 -41.80 -3.37 0.09
C LYS A 228 -42.69 -3.53 1.33
N SER A 229 -42.83 -2.46 2.11
CA SER A 229 -44.05 -2.14 2.86
C SER A 229 -44.35 -0.67 2.51
N GLY A 230 -45.39 -0.32 1.79
CA GLY A 230 -46.78 -0.70 2.04
C GLY A 230 -47.43 0.44 2.84
N SER A 231 -47.96 1.43 2.13
CA SER A 231 -48.65 2.61 2.64
C SER A 231 -49.98 2.26 3.35
N SER A 232 -50.17 2.78 4.56
CA SER A 232 -51.43 3.23 5.17
C SER A 232 -51.01 3.90 6.48
N GLY A 233 -51.42 5.09 6.90
CA GLY A 233 -52.72 5.74 6.80
C GLY A 233 -53.10 6.10 8.24
N SER A 234 -52.94 7.39 8.58
CA SER A 234 -53.59 8.15 9.68
C SER A 234 -53.86 7.46 11.02
N GLN A 235 -53.30 8.00 12.11
CA GLN A 235 -54.15 8.61 13.14
C GLN A 235 -53.35 9.45 14.13
N THR A 236 -53.81 10.69 14.25
CA THR A 236 -53.51 11.70 15.26
C THR A 236 -53.96 11.23 16.65
N PHE A 237 -53.13 11.44 17.68
CA PHE A 237 -53.62 11.67 19.03
C PHE A 237 -52.76 12.73 19.70
N GLU A 238 -53.44 13.75 20.21
CA GLU A 238 -52.88 14.99 20.73
C GLU A 238 -53.12 15.05 22.25
N VAL A 239 -52.20 15.76 22.94
CA VAL A 239 -52.25 16.41 24.28
C VAL A 239 -52.36 15.53 25.56
N PRO A 240 -52.02 16.06 26.78
CA PRO A 240 -51.31 17.30 27.16
C PRO A 240 -50.28 17.24 28.33
N ILE A 241 -49.35 18.22 28.32
CA ILE A 241 -48.95 19.17 29.40
C ILE A 241 -48.61 18.63 30.82
N THR A 242 -47.37 18.84 31.30
CA THR A 242 -47.06 19.75 32.44
C THR A 242 -45.56 19.88 32.73
N ALA A 243 -45.06 21.12 32.73
CA ALA A 243 -43.93 21.54 33.55
C ALA A 243 -44.47 22.02 34.92
N PRO A 244 -43.63 22.10 35.97
CA PRO A 244 -43.06 23.41 36.27
C PRO A 244 -41.60 23.39 36.75
N ASN A 245 -41.06 24.60 36.82
CA ASN A 245 -39.67 25.00 37.02
C ASN A 245 -39.51 25.54 38.48
N PRO A 246 -38.47 26.32 38.88
CA PRO A 246 -37.40 25.95 39.81
C PRO A 246 -37.36 26.77 41.13
N THR A 247 -36.41 26.48 42.05
CA THR A 247 -35.94 27.38 43.14
C THR A 247 -34.66 26.77 43.77
N VAL A 248 -33.47 27.30 43.54
CA VAL A 248 -32.73 28.38 44.25
C VAL A 248 -32.71 28.25 45.78
N THR A 249 -31.52 27.98 46.33
CA THR A 249 -31.05 28.65 47.55
C THR A 249 -29.52 28.63 47.63
N MET A 250 -28.94 29.83 47.67
CA MET A 250 -27.55 30.08 48.09
C MET A 250 -27.46 30.08 49.62
N PHE A 251 -26.34 29.60 50.18
CA PHE A 251 -25.73 30.23 51.36
C PHE A 251 -24.21 30.08 51.33
N SER A 252 -23.55 31.23 51.37
CA SER A 252 -22.12 31.45 51.58
C SER A 252 -21.69 31.16 53.02
N ARG A 253 -20.44 30.70 53.24
CA ARG A 253 -19.38 31.46 53.93
C ARG A 253 -18.08 30.63 54.12
N GLN A 254 -17.02 31.18 53.56
CA GLN A 254 -15.63 31.29 54.04
C GLN A 254 -15.11 30.31 55.12
N ALA A 255 -13.97 29.69 54.82
CA ALA A 255 -12.80 29.73 55.72
C ALA A 255 -11.50 29.55 54.91
N VAL A 256 -10.62 30.54 55.05
CA VAL A 256 -9.23 30.57 54.61
C VAL A 256 -8.41 29.82 55.65
N LEU A 257 -7.59 28.84 55.23
CA LEU A 257 -6.41 28.44 56.00
C LEU A 257 -5.23 28.19 55.04
N ARG A 258 -4.29 29.13 55.11
CA ARG A 258 -2.91 28.99 54.63
C ARG A 258 -2.20 27.97 55.52
N THR A 259 -1.55 26.98 54.93
CA THR A 259 -0.47 26.24 55.59
C THR A 259 0.78 26.24 54.73
N ALA A 260 1.88 26.49 55.41
CA ALA A 260 3.16 26.91 54.90
C ALA A 260 3.90 25.84 54.08
N ARG A 261 4.70 26.32 53.14
CA ARG A 261 5.82 25.60 52.52
C ARG A 261 6.76 25.05 53.60
N ALA A 262 6.97 23.74 53.60
CA ALA A 262 8.15 23.12 54.16
C ALA A 262 8.98 22.55 53.00
N ALA A 263 10.18 23.10 52.81
CA ALA A 263 11.14 22.65 51.83
C ALA A 263 11.76 21.31 52.30
N ALA A 264 11.64 20.27 51.49
CA ALA A 264 12.42 19.05 51.64
C ALA A 264 13.68 19.14 50.76
N PRO A 265 14.88 18.78 51.26
CA PRO A 265 16.09 18.82 50.46
C PRO A 265 16.07 17.72 49.39
N GLN A 266 16.22 18.13 48.13
CA GLN A 266 16.46 17.23 47.00
C GLN A 266 17.79 16.49 47.20
N ARG A 267 17.73 15.17 47.34
CA ARG A 267 18.91 14.32 47.13
C ARG A 267 19.17 14.26 45.64
N THR A 268 20.30 14.82 45.22
CA THR A 268 20.88 14.66 43.89
C THR A 268 21.21 13.18 43.66
N ILE A 269 20.41 12.51 42.83
CA ILE A 269 20.80 11.22 42.25
C ILE A 269 21.71 11.55 41.08
N ALA A 270 23.00 11.25 41.22
CA ALA A 270 23.96 11.35 40.13
C ALA A 270 23.48 10.44 38.99
N SER A 271 23.18 11.05 37.85
CA SER A 271 22.91 10.34 36.59
C SER A 271 24.16 9.56 36.20
N GLN A 272 24.15 8.25 36.42
CA GLN A 272 25.10 7.36 35.79
C GLN A 272 24.79 7.37 34.30
N ILE A 273 25.61 8.10 33.54
CA ILE A 273 25.65 8.05 32.08
C ILE A 273 25.92 6.60 31.71
N ARG A 274 24.91 5.89 31.23
CA ARG A 274 25.11 4.63 30.51
C ARG A 274 25.84 4.99 29.22
N THR A 275 27.15 4.82 29.21
CA THR A 275 27.95 4.75 27.99
C THR A 275 27.48 3.52 27.22
N PHE A 276 26.63 3.74 26.22
CA PHE A 276 26.35 2.71 25.23
C PHE A 276 27.64 2.44 24.47
N ALA A 277 28.13 1.21 24.56
CA ALA A 277 29.18 0.70 23.70
C ALA A 277 28.74 0.89 22.24
N ALA A 278 29.57 1.56 21.46
CA ALA A 278 29.38 1.68 20.02
C ALA A 278 29.29 0.25 19.43
N PRO A 279 28.26 -0.07 18.62
CA PRO A 279 28.24 -1.34 17.92
C PRO A 279 29.44 -1.39 16.98
N ALA A 280 30.21 -2.47 17.06
CA ALA A 280 31.32 -2.74 16.17
C ALA A 280 30.86 -2.59 14.72
N SER A 281 31.54 -1.72 13.98
CA SER A 281 31.32 -1.47 12.56
C SER A 281 31.71 -2.70 11.75
N SER A 282 30.78 -3.64 11.56
CA SER A 282 30.82 -4.49 10.38
C SER A 282 30.53 -3.56 9.19
N GLU A 283 31.49 -3.35 8.29
CA GLU A 283 31.26 -2.64 7.03
C GLU A 283 29.98 -3.20 6.39
N LYS A 284 28.92 -2.39 6.37
CA LYS A 284 27.67 -2.74 5.71
C LYS A 284 27.91 -2.61 4.22
N VAL A 285 28.45 -3.68 3.61
CA VAL A 285 28.46 -3.84 2.16
C VAL A 285 27.02 -3.70 1.67
N LYS A 286 26.71 -2.57 1.03
CA LYS A 286 25.37 -2.24 0.52
C LYS A 286 25.24 -2.79 -0.90
N ALA A 287 24.14 -3.48 -1.18
CA ALA A 287 23.83 -3.92 -2.55
C ALA A 287 23.59 -2.70 -3.47
N PRO A 288 24.02 -2.77 -4.75
CA PRO A 288 23.93 -1.65 -5.70
C PRO A 288 22.50 -1.28 -6.08
N ILE A 289 21.56 -2.23 -6.02
CA ILE A 289 20.13 -2.02 -6.30
C ILE A 289 19.32 -2.54 -5.11
N ALA A 290 18.27 -1.81 -4.72
CA ALA A 290 17.29 -2.27 -3.74
C ALA A 290 16.27 -3.18 -4.44
N LEU A 291 16.30 -4.48 -4.13
CA LEU A 291 15.35 -5.44 -4.65
C LEU A 291 14.21 -5.64 -3.66
N PHE A 292 12.97 -5.58 -4.14
CA PHE A 292 11.76 -5.71 -3.33
C PHE A 292 11.25 -7.16 -3.30
N GLY A 293 10.46 -7.49 -2.28
CA GLY A 293 9.89 -8.83 -2.08
C GLY A 293 10.80 -9.79 -1.30
N LEU A 294 10.24 -10.94 -0.91
CA LEU A 294 10.97 -11.98 -0.17
C LEU A 294 12.19 -12.45 -0.96
N ASP A 295 12.03 -12.67 -2.26
CA ASP A 295 13.09 -13.08 -3.18
C ASP A 295 14.23 -12.05 -3.24
N GLY A 296 13.88 -10.76 -3.22
CA GLY A 296 14.82 -9.65 -3.18
C GLY A 296 15.62 -9.61 -1.88
N THR A 297 15.00 -9.92 -0.73
CA THR A 297 15.71 -9.98 0.56
C THR A 297 16.74 -11.11 0.59
N TYR A 298 16.39 -12.29 0.06
CA TYR A 298 17.29 -13.42 -0.04
C TYR A 298 18.41 -13.19 -1.06
N ALA A 299 18.10 -12.62 -2.22
CA ALA A 299 19.10 -12.26 -3.23
C ALA A 299 20.12 -11.24 -2.67
N THR A 300 19.63 -10.23 -1.93
CA THR A 300 20.47 -9.23 -1.26
C THR A 300 21.35 -9.87 -0.19
N ALA A 301 20.77 -10.75 0.64
CA ALA A 301 21.53 -11.47 1.66
C ALA A 301 22.62 -12.35 1.04
N LEU A 302 22.30 -13.11 -0.01
CA LEU A 302 23.25 -13.94 -0.74
C LEU A 302 24.39 -13.11 -1.34
N TYR A 303 24.08 -11.95 -1.93
CA TYR A 303 25.10 -11.04 -2.46
C TYR A 303 26.00 -10.49 -1.36
N THR A 304 25.43 -10.00 -0.26
CA THR A 304 26.24 -9.50 0.86
C THR A 304 27.12 -10.59 1.48
N ALA A 305 26.64 -11.83 1.54
CA ALA A 305 27.43 -12.98 1.97
C ALA A 305 28.59 -13.25 0.99
N ALA A 306 28.28 -13.32 -0.32
CA ALA A 306 29.27 -13.60 -1.36
C ALA A 306 30.36 -12.52 -1.47
N VAL A 307 30.02 -11.24 -1.24
CA VAL A 307 31.01 -10.16 -1.18
C VAL A 307 31.88 -10.28 0.07
N LYS A 308 31.29 -10.58 1.24
CA LYS A 308 32.04 -10.79 2.48
C LYS A 308 33.02 -11.97 2.40
N THR A 309 32.63 -13.04 1.71
CA THR A 309 33.48 -14.23 1.50
C THR A 309 34.37 -14.12 0.25
N SER A 310 34.38 -12.97 -0.45
CA SER A 310 35.12 -12.77 -1.70
C SER A 310 34.84 -13.84 -2.78
N SER A 311 33.65 -14.45 -2.75
CA SER A 311 33.25 -15.59 -3.60
C SER A 311 32.17 -15.20 -4.62
N LEU A 312 32.11 -13.94 -5.03
CA LEU A 312 31.07 -13.41 -5.93
C LEU A 312 31.03 -14.12 -7.29
N GLU A 313 32.17 -14.30 -7.95
CA GLU A 313 32.28 -15.00 -9.24
C GLU A 313 31.87 -16.49 -9.19
N PRO A 314 32.40 -17.32 -8.25
CA PRO A 314 31.96 -18.71 -8.16
C PRO A 314 30.50 -18.84 -7.71
N THR A 315 29.99 -17.93 -6.88
CA THR A 315 28.58 -17.91 -6.48
C THR A 315 27.66 -17.59 -7.66
N SER A 316 28.03 -16.60 -8.48
CA SER A 316 27.32 -16.25 -9.71
C SER A 316 27.23 -17.42 -10.70
N LYS A 317 28.34 -18.12 -10.92
CA LYS A 317 28.36 -19.32 -11.77
C LYS A 317 27.49 -20.45 -11.21
N GLY A 318 27.53 -20.69 -9.91
CA GLY A 318 26.72 -21.73 -9.27
C GLY A 318 25.21 -21.44 -9.32
N ILE A 319 24.80 -20.20 -9.07
CA ILE A 319 23.40 -19.76 -9.18
C ILE A 319 22.91 -19.79 -10.64
N ALA A 320 23.76 -19.42 -11.60
CA ALA A 320 23.42 -19.53 -13.03
C ALA A 320 23.25 -21.00 -13.47
N ALA A 321 24.10 -21.90 -13.00
CA ALA A 321 23.97 -23.34 -13.25
C ALA A 321 22.67 -23.90 -12.65
N LEU A 322 22.32 -23.50 -11.42
CA LEU A 322 21.06 -23.86 -10.79
C LEU A 322 19.85 -23.35 -11.58
N ASN A 323 19.88 -22.09 -12.02
CA ASN A 323 18.79 -21.53 -12.82
C ASN A 323 18.59 -22.32 -14.13
N ASN A 324 19.68 -22.73 -14.79
CA ASN A 324 19.60 -23.56 -16.00
C ASN A 324 19.01 -24.95 -15.74
N VAL A 325 19.28 -25.55 -14.58
CA VAL A 325 18.69 -26.86 -14.21
C VAL A 325 17.19 -26.70 -13.94
N ILE A 326 16.81 -25.65 -13.20
CA ILE A 326 15.42 -25.35 -12.86
C ILE A 326 14.60 -25.08 -14.14
N GLN A 327 15.14 -24.33 -15.10
CA GLN A 327 14.46 -24.03 -16.37
C GLN A 327 14.33 -25.25 -17.28
N LYS A 328 15.22 -26.24 -17.16
CA LYS A 328 15.17 -27.47 -17.97
C LYS A 328 14.18 -28.50 -17.46
N ASP A 329 13.91 -28.52 -16.16
CA ASP A 329 13.00 -29.48 -15.53
C ASP A 329 11.80 -28.79 -14.88
N SER A 330 10.70 -28.68 -15.63
CA SER A 330 9.46 -28.09 -15.16
C SER A 330 8.82 -28.86 -13.99
N LYS A 331 9.14 -30.15 -13.82
CA LYS A 331 8.65 -30.95 -12.68
C LYS A 331 9.35 -30.52 -11.39
N LEU A 332 10.62 -30.15 -11.47
CA LEU A 332 11.38 -29.65 -10.33
C LEU A 332 10.74 -28.38 -9.74
N VAL A 333 10.25 -27.46 -10.57
CA VAL A 333 9.56 -26.25 -10.11
C VAL A 333 8.32 -26.60 -9.29
N SER A 334 7.48 -27.51 -9.80
CA SER A 334 6.28 -27.97 -9.08
C SER A 334 6.60 -28.66 -7.75
N ILE A 335 7.71 -29.41 -7.69
CA ILE A 335 8.17 -30.07 -6.46
C ILE A 335 8.68 -29.02 -5.46
N LEU A 336 9.41 -28.01 -5.91
CA LEU A 336 9.93 -26.94 -5.05
C LEU A 336 8.81 -26.03 -4.51
N GLU A 337 7.72 -25.84 -5.25
CA GLU A 337 6.55 -25.07 -4.83
C GLU A 337 5.65 -25.81 -3.84
N THR A 338 5.68 -27.16 -3.81
CA THR A 338 4.87 -27.93 -2.86
C THR A 338 5.38 -27.82 -1.42
N PRO A 339 4.61 -27.22 -0.49
CA PRO A 339 5.07 -27.01 0.88
C PRO A 339 5.07 -28.30 1.74
N THR A 340 4.45 -29.38 1.26
CA THR A 340 4.19 -30.64 1.97
C THR A 340 5.38 -31.60 2.01
N LEU A 341 6.51 -31.29 1.38
CA LEU A 341 7.70 -32.14 1.41
C LEU A 341 8.29 -32.24 2.83
N SER A 342 8.67 -33.46 3.23
CA SER A 342 9.31 -33.69 4.52
C SER A 342 10.69 -33.01 4.58
N PRO A 343 11.19 -32.64 5.78
CA PRO A 343 12.53 -32.07 5.92
C PRO A 343 13.65 -32.97 5.37
N ALA A 344 13.46 -34.29 5.41
CA ALA A 344 14.40 -35.27 4.86
C ALA A 344 14.45 -35.19 3.31
N ASP A 345 13.28 -35.17 2.65
CA ASP A 345 13.20 -35.05 1.19
C ASP A 345 13.76 -33.71 0.70
N LYS A 346 13.52 -32.63 1.44
CA LYS A 346 14.09 -31.29 1.17
C LYS A 346 15.62 -31.30 1.24
N SER A 347 16.20 -31.96 2.24
CA SER A 347 17.66 -32.08 2.36
C SER A 347 18.28 -32.91 1.23
N ALA A 348 17.58 -33.94 0.75
CA ALA A 348 18.01 -34.75 -0.39
C ALA A 348 17.97 -33.94 -1.70
N ILE A 349 16.92 -33.15 -1.92
CA ILE A 349 16.82 -32.23 -3.06
C ILE A 349 17.95 -31.20 -3.03
N VAL A 350 18.25 -30.62 -1.87
CA VAL A 350 19.38 -29.69 -1.71
C VAL A 350 20.72 -30.36 -2.01
N ALA A 351 20.92 -31.61 -1.61
CA ALA A 351 22.15 -32.36 -1.90
C ALA A 351 22.33 -32.63 -3.40
N GLU A 352 21.25 -32.95 -4.12
CA GLU A 352 21.29 -33.12 -5.59
C GLU A 352 21.51 -31.79 -6.31
N LEU A 353 20.86 -30.71 -5.87
CA LEU A 353 21.08 -29.37 -6.41
C LEU A 353 22.52 -28.89 -6.17
N GLN A 354 23.13 -29.25 -5.03
CA GLN A 354 24.52 -28.92 -4.72
C GLN A 354 25.50 -29.59 -5.70
N LYS A 355 25.27 -30.85 -6.07
CA LYS A 355 26.12 -31.55 -7.06
C LYS A 355 26.15 -30.82 -8.41
N ASN A 356 25.03 -30.20 -8.78
CA ASN A 356 24.89 -29.49 -10.05
C ASN A 356 25.35 -28.02 -10.00
N ALA A 357 25.35 -27.39 -8.81
CA ALA A 357 25.72 -25.99 -8.61
C ALA A 357 27.24 -25.75 -8.43
N GLY A 358 28.02 -26.82 -8.21
CA GLY A 358 29.44 -26.74 -7.88
C GLY A 358 29.72 -26.49 -6.39
N SER A 359 30.92 -26.84 -5.93
CA SER A 359 31.33 -26.76 -4.51
C SER A 359 31.63 -25.32 -4.07
N ASN A 360 30.60 -24.54 -3.77
CA ASN A 360 30.73 -23.27 -3.08
C ASN A 360 29.92 -23.29 -1.78
N ASP A 361 30.59 -23.11 -0.65
CA ASP A 361 29.99 -23.12 0.69
C ASP A 361 28.90 -22.06 0.85
N THR A 362 29.02 -20.94 0.13
CA THR A 362 28.02 -19.85 0.14
C THR A 362 26.68 -20.31 -0.45
N VAL A 363 26.73 -21.07 -1.55
CA VAL A 363 25.53 -21.60 -2.23
C VAL A 363 24.91 -22.73 -1.39
N LYS A 364 25.75 -23.57 -0.77
CA LYS A 364 25.30 -24.63 0.14
C LYS A 364 24.54 -24.06 1.34
N ASN A 365 25.13 -23.08 2.02
CA ASN A 365 24.51 -22.43 3.18
C ASN A 365 23.22 -21.73 2.77
N PHE A 366 23.19 -21.11 1.58
CA PHE A 366 21.98 -20.50 1.05
C PHE A 366 20.85 -21.52 0.81
N LEU A 367 21.12 -22.62 0.11
CA LEU A 367 20.12 -23.66 -0.12
C LEU A 367 19.63 -24.30 1.19
N ALA A 368 20.53 -24.50 2.16
CA ALA A 368 20.15 -24.96 3.50
C ALA A 368 19.21 -23.98 4.21
N THR A 369 19.52 -22.67 4.19
CA THR A 369 18.65 -21.65 4.80
C THR A 369 17.29 -21.53 4.11
N LEU A 370 17.21 -21.73 2.79
CA LEU A 370 15.92 -21.78 2.10
C LEU A 370 15.11 -23.03 2.47
N ALA A 371 15.78 -24.18 2.64
CA ALA A 371 15.14 -25.41 3.05
C ALA A 371 14.60 -25.35 4.48
N GLU A 372 15.39 -24.81 5.43
CA GLU A 372 14.98 -24.62 6.82
C GLU A 372 13.76 -23.70 6.96
N ASN A 373 13.70 -22.65 6.14
CA ASN A 373 12.60 -21.69 6.16
C ASN A 373 11.38 -22.12 5.32
N ASN A 374 11.36 -23.35 4.77
CA ASN A 374 10.31 -23.83 3.85
C ASN A 374 10.08 -22.94 2.61
N ARG A 375 11.16 -22.35 2.07
CA ARG A 375 11.12 -21.34 0.98
C ARG A 375 11.84 -21.77 -0.30
N LEU A 376 12.01 -23.07 -0.51
CA LEU A 376 12.64 -23.62 -1.71
C LEU A 376 11.94 -23.23 -3.02
N GLY A 377 10.61 -23.01 -2.99
CA GLY A 377 9.83 -22.54 -4.14
C GLY A 377 10.20 -21.13 -4.61
N LEU A 378 10.86 -20.33 -3.78
CA LEU A 378 11.32 -18.97 -4.14
C LEU A 378 12.65 -18.97 -4.90
N LEU A 379 13.31 -20.14 -5.02
CA LEU A 379 14.61 -20.28 -5.67
C LEU A 379 14.66 -19.70 -7.11
N PRO A 380 13.66 -19.93 -7.99
CA PRO A 380 13.68 -19.34 -9.34
C PRO A 380 13.67 -17.81 -9.31
N GLY A 381 12.85 -17.21 -8.43
CA GLY A 381 12.76 -15.75 -8.25
C GLY A 381 14.05 -15.17 -7.69
N VAL A 382 14.65 -15.83 -6.69
CA VAL A 382 15.94 -15.40 -6.13
C VAL A 382 17.06 -15.48 -7.16
N CYS A 383 17.11 -16.52 -8.00
CA CYS A 383 18.10 -16.65 -9.07
C CYS A 383 18.02 -15.48 -10.07
N ALA A 384 16.81 -15.11 -10.50
CA ALA A 384 16.59 -14.00 -11.43
C ALA A 384 17.02 -12.66 -10.81
N LYS A 385 16.59 -12.40 -9.56
CA LYS A 385 16.91 -11.18 -8.82
C LYS A 385 18.40 -11.07 -8.47
N PHE A 386 19.06 -12.20 -8.22
CA PHE A 386 20.51 -12.24 -8.00
C PHE A 386 21.29 -11.94 -9.28
N ALA A 387 20.83 -12.42 -10.44
CA ALA A 387 21.46 -12.09 -11.72
C ALA A 387 21.40 -10.59 -12.02
N GLU A 388 20.24 -9.97 -11.78
CA GLU A 388 20.03 -8.51 -11.88
C GLU A 388 21.02 -7.74 -10.98
N LEU A 389 21.19 -8.21 -9.74
CA LEU A 389 22.12 -7.63 -8.77
C LEU A 389 23.59 -7.75 -9.22
N ILE A 390 23.98 -8.90 -9.76
CA ILE A 390 25.35 -9.11 -10.29
C ILE A 390 25.61 -8.19 -11.49
N SER A 391 24.68 -8.08 -12.44
CA SER A 391 24.81 -7.17 -13.58
C SER A 391 24.97 -5.72 -13.10
N ALA A 392 24.17 -5.31 -12.12
CA ALA A 392 24.32 -3.98 -11.51
C ALA A 392 25.67 -3.77 -10.82
N SER A 393 26.18 -4.79 -10.11
CA SER A 393 27.48 -4.73 -9.42
C SER A 393 28.67 -4.62 -10.39
N ARG A 394 28.54 -5.20 -11.60
CA ARG A 394 29.55 -5.12 -12.67
C ARG A 394 29.44 -3.85 -13.51
N GLY A 395 28.43 -3.02 -13.25
CA GLY A 395 28.13 -1.86 -14.08
C GLY A 395 27.63 -2.25 -15.48
N GLU A 396 27.01 -3.42 -15.61
CA GLU A 396 26.35 -3.85 -16.84
C GLU A 396 24.93 -3.26 -16.86
N VAL A 397 24.59 -2.55 -17.93
CA VAL A 397 23.23 -2.02 -18.14
C VAL A 397 22.53 -2.89 -19.17
N GLU A 398 21.38 -3.43 -18.79
CA GLU A 398 20.53 -4.18 -19.71
C GLU A 398 19.80 -3.21 -20.63
N MET A 399 19.87 -3.47 -21.94
CA MET A 399 19.13 -2.77 -22.96
C MET A 399 18.20 -3.76 -23.66
N VAL A 400 16.89 -3.52 -23.56
CA VAL A 400 15.89 -4.29 -24.28
C VAL A 400 15.54 -3.53 -25.56
N VAL A 401 15.80 -4.14 -26.70
CA VAL A 401 15.43 -3.58 -28.00
C VAL A 401 14.23 -4.35 -28.51
N THR A 402 13.09 -3.68 -28.61
CA THR A 402 11.86 -4.21 -29.18
C THR A 402 11.71 -3.74 -30.62
N SER A 403 11.76 -4.67 -31.57
CA SER A 403 11.66 -4.38 -33.01
C SER A 403 10.52 -5.14 -33.68
N ALA A 404 9.98 -4.56 -34.75
CA ALA A 404 8.94 -5.16 -35.58
C ALA A 404 9.42 -6.43 -36.31
N GLN A 405 10.70 -6.47 -36.66
CA GLN A 405 11.37 -7.57 -37.34
C GLN A 405 12.65 -7.94 -36.58
N PRO A 406 13.10 -9.20 -36.65
CA PRO A 406 14.36 -9.60 -36.04
C PRO A 406 15.51 -8.77 -36.63
N LEU A 407 16.24 -8.07 -35.75
CA LEU A 407 17.38 -7.23 -36.10
C LEU A 407 18.58 -8.07 -36.56
N ASP A 408 19.33 -7.56 -37.54
CA ASP A 408 20.60 -8.16 -37.96
C ASP A 408 21.75 -7.78 -37.01
N ASN A 409 22.81 -8.61 -36.99
CA ASN A 409 23.98 -8.38 -36.12
C ASN A 409 24.70 -7.05 -36.43
N LYS A 410 24.60 -6.56 -37.67
CA LYS A 410 25.21 -5.28 -38.08
C LYS A 410 24.48 -4.08 -37.47
N THR A 411 23.16 -4.13 -37.39
CA THR A 411 22.32 -3.09 -36.79
C THR A 411 22.41 -3.14 -35.28
N LEU A 412 22.49 -4.34 -34.68
CA LEU A 412 22.75 -4.49 -33.24
C LEU A 412 24.07 -3.84 -32.82
N GLY A 413 25.17 -4.05 -33.56
CA GLY A 413 26.46 -3.41 -33.28
C GLY A 413 26.43 -1.87 -33.45
N ARG A 414 25.62 -1.36 -34.38
CA ARG A 414 25.40 0.09 -34.55
C ARG A 414 24.59 0.67 -33.39
N LEU A 415 23.57 -0.04 -32.92
CA LEU A 415 22.75 0.35 -31.78
C LEU A 415 23.59 0.35 -30.49
N GLU A 416 24.38 -0.67 -30.26
CA GLU A 416 25.30 -0.74 -29.12
C GLU A 416 26.30 0.44 -29.13
N SER A 417 26.88 0.74 -30.30
CA SER A 417 27.78 1.88 -30.48
C SER A 417 27.09 3.25 -30.34
N ALA A 418 25.83 3.35 -30.72
CA ALA A 418 25.06 4.60 -30.62
C ALA A 418 24.61 4.85 -29.19
N VAL A 419 24.14 3.82 -28.49
CA VAL A 419 23.62 3.91 -27.12
C VAL A 419 24.76 4.04 -26.10
N SER A 420 25.91 3.40 -26.32
CA SER A 420 27.11 3.58 -25.47
C SER A 420 27.70 4.99 -25.53
N LYS A 421 27.56 5.71 -26.65
CA LYS A 421 27.97 7.12 -26.81
C LYS A 421 26.96 8.11 -26.25
N SER A 422 25.75 7.64 -25.94
CA SER A 422 24.63 8.47 -25.53
C SER A 422 24.64 8.67 -24.01
N PRO A 423 24.16 9.82 -23.48
CA PRO A 423 24.15 10.10 -22.03
C PRO A 423 23.22 9.18 -21.22
N TYR A 424 22.50 8.27 -21.88
CA TYR A 424 21.57 7.32 -21.24
C TYR A 424 22.28 6.18 -20.51
N VAL A 425 23.51 5.84 -20.93
CA VAL A 425 24.35 4.83 -20.31
C VAL A 425 25.50 5.58 -19.66
N GLY A 426 25.44 5.80 -18.34
CA GLY A 426 26.49 6.53 -17.63
C GLY A 426 27.90 6.07 -18.06
N ALA A 427 28.82 7.03 -18.24
CA ALA A 427 30.11 6.80 -18.90
C ALA A 427 30.83 5.53 -18.39
N GLY A 428 31.16 4.61 -19.31
CA GLY A 428 31.98 3.42 -19.02
C GLY A 428 31.23 2.13 -18.65
N LYS A 429 29.90 2.09 -18.73
CA LYS A 429 29.10 0.88 -18.46
C LYS A 429 28.98 -0.03 -19.69
N LYS A 430 29.06 -1.35 -19.49
CA LYS A 430 28.96 -2.37 -20.55
C LYS A 430 27.49 -2.68 -20.84
N LEU A 431 27.09 -2.70 -22.12
CA LEU A 431 25.71 -2.95 -22.54
C LEU A 431 25.48 -4.45 -22.79
N THR A 432 24.40 -4.99 -22.21
CA THR A 432 23.89 -6.32 -22.59
C THR A 432 22.60 -6.12 -23.36
N VAL A 433 22.57 -6.51 -24.64
CA VAL A 433 21.43 -6.30 -25.54
C VAL A 433 20.52 -7.53 -25.53
N LYS A 434 19.26 -7.38 -25.09
CA LYS A 434 18.20 -8.36 -25.30
C LYS A 434 17.31 -7.92 -26.45
N ASN A 435 17.25 -8.73 -27.50
CA ASN A 435 16.41 -8.48 -28.66
C ASN A 435 15.03 -9.14 -28.45
N GLN A 436 13.96 -8.35 -28.45
CA GLN A 436 12.59 -8.81 -28.42
C GLN A 436 11.88 -8.42 -29.72
N VAL A 437 11.14 -9.35 -30.31
CA VAL A 437 10.38 -9.08 -31.54
C VAL A 437 8.92 -8.91 -31.18
N ASN A 438 8.37 -7.72 -31.40
CA ASN A 438 6.92 -7.46 -31.27
C ASN A 438 6.34 -7.09 -32.64
N PRO A 439 5.57 -8.00 -33.28
CA PRO A 439 4.91 -7.74 -34.57
C PRO A 439 3.83 -6.65 -34.53
N GLU A 440 3.35 -6.25 -33.35
CA GLU A 440 2.35 -5.19 -33.20
C GLU A 440 2.90 -3.80 -33.56
N ILE A 441 4.22 -3.64 -33.52
CA ILE A 441 4.89 -2.43 -33.95
C ILE A 441 4.94 -2.44 -35.48
N ILE A 442 4.19 -1.54 -36.13
CA ILE A 442 4.11 -1.42 -37.60
C ILE A 442 5.50 -1.17 -38.22
N GLY A 443 6.39 -0.51 -37.47
CA GLY A 443 7.79 -0.32 -37.83
C GLY A 443 8.52 0.57 -36.83
N GLY A 444 9.85 0.62 -36.92
CA GLY A 444 10.71 1.35 -35.99
C GLY A 444 11.24 0.47 -34.85
N LEU A 445 11.80 1.14 -33.84
CA LEU A 445 12.48 0.50 -32.71
C LEU A 445 12.08 1.16 -31.41
N VAL A 446 11.80 0.35 -30.39
CA VAL A 446 11.63 0.81 -29.01
C VAL A 446 12.83 0.28 -28.23
N VAL A 447 13.56 1.17 -27.57
CA VAL A 447 14.78 0.83 -26.84
C VAL A 447 14.59 1.21 -25.38
N GLU A 448 14.59 0.22 -24.52
CA GLU A 448 14.52 0.39 -23.07
C GLU A 448 15.92 0.20 -22.48
N VAL A 449 16.40 1.19 -21.73
CA VAL A 449 17.70 1.19 -21.07
C VAL A 449 17.50 1.56 -19.61
N GLY A 450 17.52 0.57 -18.71
CA GLY A 450 17.18 0.76 -17.30
C GLY A 450 15.78 1.40 -17.15
N ASP A 451 15.71 2.58 -16.52
CA ASP A 451 14.45 3.30 -16.28
C ASP A 451 14.02 4.21 -17.44
N ARG A 452 14.72 4.20 -18.57
CA ARG A 452 14.45 5.10 -19.71
C ARG A 452 13.99 4.32 -20.91
N THR A 453 12.84 4.71 -21.45
CA THR A 453 12.29 4.17 -22.69
C THR A 453 12.46 5.20 -23.81
N ILE A 454 13.12 4.78 -24.89
CA ILE A 454 13.27 5.55 -26.12
C ILE A 454 12.38 4.89 -27.18
N ASP A 455 11.20 5.47 -27.36
CA ASP A 455 10.27 5.03 -28.39
C ASP A 455 10.54 5.77 -29.71
N LEU A 456 11.08 5.04 -30.69
CA LEU A 456 11.27 5.48 -32.07
C LEU A 456 10.40 4.65 -33.03
N SER A 457 9.27 4.14 -32.53
CA SER A 457 8.26 3.47 -33.35
C SER A 457 7.57 4.44 -34.31
N VAL A 458 7.21 3.92 -35.48
CA VAL A 458 6.47 4.66 -36.51
C VAL A 458 5.07 5.01 -36.00
N SER A 459 4.45 4.15 -35.18
CA SER A 459 3.16 4.41 -34.54
C SER A 459 3.19 5.66 -33.66
N SER A 460 4.20 5.80 -32.81
CA SER A 460 4.31 6.96 -31.90
C SER A 460 4.62 8.25 -32.66
N LYS A 461 5.39 8.16 -33.76
CA LYS A 461 5.66 9.31 -34.63
C LYS A 461 4.39 9.77 -35.37
N LEU A 462 3.59 8.84 -35.89
CA LEU A 462 2.31 9.15 -36.53
C LEU A 462 1.29 9.71 -35.53
N ALA A 463 1.20 9.13 -34.33
CA ALA A 463 0.33 9.64 -33.26
C ALA A 463 0.70 11.08 -32.87
N LYS A 464 2.00 11.38 -32.75
CA LYS A 464 2.48 12.74 -32.48
C LYS A 464 2.15 13.71 -33.61
N MET A 465 2.27 13.29 -34.87
CA MET A 465 1.88 14.11 -36.02
C MET A 465 0.37 14.37 -36.07
N ASN A 466 -0.46 13.33 -35.87
CA ASN A 466 -1.92 13.48 -35.80
C ASN A 466 -2.32 14.41 -34.66
N LYS A 467 -1.71 14.28 -33.48
CA LYS A 467 -1.94 15.17 -32.36
C LYS A 467 -1.62 16.63 -32.69
N LEU A 468 -0.50 16.90 -33.34
CA LEU A 468 -0.14 18.26 -33.76
C LEU A 468 -1.14 18.84 -34.77
N LEU A 469 -1.72 18.01 -35.64
CA LEU A 469 -2.73 18.42 -36.61
C LEU A 469 -4.11 18.65 -35.95
N THR A 470 -4.45 17.90 -34.90
CA THR A 470 -5.71 18.10 -34.15
C THR A 470 -5.62 19.25 -33.16
N ASP A 471 -4.45 19.52 -32.59
CA ASP A 471 -4.25 20.64 -31.64
C ASP A 471 -4.16 22.01 -32.35
N THR A 472 -4.06 22.02 -33.69
CA THR A 472 -4.02 23.25 -34.52
C THR A 472 -5.34 23.58 -35.22
N LEU A 473 -6.40 22.81 -34.95
CA LEU A 473 -7.78 23.06 -35.36
C LEU A 473 -8.63 23.35 -34.12
#